data_AF-A0A2D6UGB6-F1
#
_entry.id   AF-A0A2D6UGB6-F1
#
_cell.length_a   1.000
_cell.length_b   1.000
_cell.length_c   1.000
_cell.angle_alpha   90.00
_cell.angle_beta   90.00
_cell.angle_gamma   90.00
#
_symmetry.space_group_name_H-M   'P 1'
#
loop_
_entity.id
_entity.type
_entity.pdbx_description
1 polymer ?
#
loop_
_entity_poly.entity_id
_entity_poly.type
_entity_poly.pdbx_seq_one_letter_code
_entity_poly.pdbx_strand_id
1 'polypeptide(L)'
;MLSAFTNCLKIPELRNRIFFTVALIFIARVGANIPLPGIDSQPLQDFMDKQAESSGGSLLGFYNMFTGGALLNGALFALGIMPYISASIIMQLMGAVFPTLARLQQEGEPGRQKISQYTRYLT
;
A
#
# COMPACT_ATOMS: atom_id res chain seq x y z
N MET A 1 -17.66 -25.04 -3.79
CA MET A 1 -16.69 -23.95 -3.57
C MET A 1 -15.24 -24.41 -3.79
N LEU A 2 -14.80 -25.53 -3.20
CA LEU A 2 -13.46 -26.10 -3.45
C LEU A 2 -13.18 -26.41 -4.93
N SER A 3 -14.20 -26.84 -5.68
CA SER A 3 -14.11 -27.07 -7.13
C SER A 3 -13.72 -25.83 -7.93
N ALA A 4 -14.16 -24.63 -7.51
CA ALA A 4 -13.79 -23.37 -8.15
C ALA A 4 -12.30 -23.05 -7.97
N PHE A 5 -11.76 -23.24 -6.75
CA PHE A 5 -10.32 -23.11 -6.49
C PHE A 5 -9.48 -24.09 -7.31
N THR A 6 -9.91 -25.35 -7.40
CA THR A 6 -9.18 -26.33 -8.23
C THR A 6 -9.29 -26.05 -9.72
N ASN A 7 -10.39 -25.45 -10.19
CA ASN A 7 -10.56 -25.07 -11.59
C ASN A 7 -9.69 -23.87 -11.98
N CYS A 8 -9.47 -22.92 -11.06
CA CYS A 8 -8.54 -21.79 -11.28
C CYS A 8 -7.10 -22.26 -11.54
N LEU A 9 -6.67 -23.37 -10.93
CA LEU A 9 -5.34 -23.95 -11.15
C LEU A 9 -5.24 -24.79 -12.43
N LYS A 10 -6.38 -25.30 -12.94
CA LYS A 10 -6.44 -26.07 -14.19
C LYS A 10 -6.40 -25.18 -15.43
N ILE A 11 -6.98 -23.98 -15.37
CA ILE A 11 -6.99 -23.04 -16.49
C ILE A 11 -5.61 -22.38 -16.59
N PRO A 12 -4.86 -22.59 -17.69
CA PRO A 12 -3.46 -22.15 -17.80
C PRO A 12 -3.30 -20.63 -17.68
N GLU A 13 -4.26 -19.85 -18.19
CA GLU A 13 -4.24 -18.39 -18.08
C GLU A 13 -4.40 -17.89 -16.63
N LEU A 14 -5.36 -18.46 -15.89
CA LEU A 14 -5.58 -18.13 -14.48
C LEU A 14 -4.39 -18.54 -13.61
N ARG A 15 -3.84 -19.74 -13.84
CA ARG A 15 -2.63 -20.22 -13.19
C ARG A 15 -1.47 -19.24 -13.36
N ASN A 16 -1.23 -18.77 -14.59
CA ASN A 16 -0.14 -17.82 -14.87
C ASN A 16 -0.36 -16.47 -14.17
N ARG A 17 -1.60 -15.95 -14.14
CA ARG A 17 -1.92 -14.71 -13.39
C ARG A 17 -1.71 -14.88 -11.88
N ILE A 18 -2.08 -16.03 -11.32
CA ILE A 18 -1.86 -16.33 -9.89
C ILE A 18 -0.36 -16.35 -9.57
N PHE A 19 0.45 -17.07 -10.36
CA PHE A 19 1.90 -17.10 -10.16
C PHE A 19 2.54 -15.72 -10.30
N PHE A 20 2.08 -14.91 -11.26
CA PHE A 20 2.55 -13.53 -11.41
C PHE A 20 2.25 -12.67 -10.17
N THR A 21 1.02 -12.72 -9.66
CA THR A 21 0.64 -12.00 -8.44
C THR A 21 1.44 -12.46 -7.23
N VAL A 22 1.63 -13.77 -7.05
CA VAL A 22 2.45 -14.32 -5.95
C VAL A 22 3.91 -13.89 -6.09
N ALA A 23 4.45 -13.87 -7.30
CA ALA A 23 5.82 -13.40 -7.55
C ALA A 23 5.98 -11.91 -7.21
N LEU A 24 5.00 -11.06 -7.55
CA LEU A 24 5.01 -9.65 -7.16
C LEU A 24 4.95 -9.46 -5.64
N ILE A 25 4.11 -10.23 -4.94
CA ILE A 25 4.03 -10.21 -3.47
C ILE A 25 5.37 -10.64 -2.86
N PHE A 26 6.02 -11.66 -3.44
CA PHE A 26 7.33 -12.11 -2.99
C PHE A 26 8.39 -11.00 -3.13
N ILE A 27 8.44 -10.32 -4.29
CA ILE A 27 9.36 -9.18 -4.50
C ILE A 27 9.08 -8.06 -3.49
N ALA A 28 7.81 -7.71 -3.27
CA ALA A 28 7.43 -6.71 -2.29
C ALA A 28 7.87 -7.10 -0.86
N ARG A 29 7.78 -8.39 -0.51
CA ARG A 29 8.26 -8.91 0.77
C ARG A 29 9.77 -8.90 0.92
N VAL A 30 10.51 -9.21 -0.14
CA VAL A 30 11.97 -9.08 -0.13
C VAL A 30 12.37 -7.63 0.09
N GLY A 31 11.75 -6.68 -0.62
CA GLY A 31 12.03 -5.25 -0.45
C GLY A 31 11.67 -4.68 0.92
N ALA A 32 10.65 -5.24 1.59
CA ALA A 32 10.28 -4.90 2.96
C ALA A 32 11.28 -5.40 4.02
N ASN A 33 12.18 -6.31 3.66
CA ASN A 33 13.23 -6.83 4.54
C ASN A 33 14.62 -6.25 4.24
N ILE A 34 14.76 -5.43 3.19
CA ILE A 34 16.02 -4.75 2.86
C ILE A 34 16.06 -3.44 3.67
N PRO A 35 16.90 -3.34 4.73
CA PRO A 35 17.05 -2.11 5.49
C PRO A 35 17.65 -1.01 4.62
N LEU A 36 17.21 0.23 4.84
CA LEU A 36 17.80 1.40 4.21
C LEU A 36 19.24 1.57 4.69
N PRO A 37 20.21 1.78 3.79
CA PRO A 37 21.59 2.05 4.19
C PRO A 37 21.64 3.37 4.98
N GLY A 38 22.16 3.31 6.20
CA GLY A 38 22.28 4.47 7.09
C GLY A 38 21.17 4.61 8.14
N ILE A 39 20.22 3.66 8.22
CA ILE A 39 19.26 3.58 9.34
C ILE A 39 19.68 2.47 10.30
N ASP A 40 19.79 2.80 11.58
CA ASP A 40 19.89 1.81 12.66
C ASP A 40 18.48 1.39 13.10
N SER A 41 18.21 0.09 13.10
CA SER A 41 16.91 -0.48 13.48
C SER A 41 16.71 -0.58 14.99
N GLN A 42 17.78 -0.53 15.81
CA GLN A 42 17.64 -0.66 17.27
C GLN A 42 16.86 0.51 17.91
N PRO A 43 17.17 1.79 17.61
CA PRO A 43 16.42 2.92 18.19
C PRO A 43 14.96 2.95 17.74
N LEU A 44 14.66 2.41 16.56
CA LEU A 44 13.31 2.36 15.99
C LEU A 44 12.43 1.33 16.70
N GLN A 45 13.00 0.17 17.03
CA GLN A 45 12.31 -0.85 17.83
C GLN A 45 12.07 -0.35 19.25
N ASP A 46 13.08 0.25 19.89
CA ASP A 46 12.95 0.84 21.22
C ASP A 46 11.90 1.96 21.28
N PHE A 47 11.80 2.77 20.22
CA PHE A 47 10.77 3.81 20.10
C PHE A 47 9.37 3.20 19.98
N MET A 48 9.23 2.13 19.19
CA MET A 48 7.96 1.47 19.00
C MET A 48 7.49 0.71 20.25
N ASP A 49 8.40 0.08 20.98
CA ASP A 49 8.10 -0.58 22.25
C ASP A 49 7.67 0.44 23.32
N LYS A 50 8.38 1.57 23.42
CA LYS A 50 7.99 2.67 24.33
C LYS A 50 6.65 3.30 23.95
N GLN A 51 6.34 3.39 22.66
CA GLN A 51 5.08 3.99 22.22
C GLN A 51 3.90 3.02 22.32
N ALA A 52 4.13 1.70 22.23
CA ALA A 52 3.11 0.67 22.44
C ALA A 52 2.49 0.73 23.85
N GLU A 53 3.25 1.18 24.85
CA GLU A 53 2.77 1.37 26.24
C GLU A 53 1.94 2.65 26.44
N SER A 54 1.94 3.57 25.47
CA SER A 54 1.19 4.83 25.53
C SER A 54 -0.10 4.78 24.70
N SER A 55 -1.09 5.62 25.00
CA SER A 55 -2.39 5.68 24.29
C SER A 55 -2.29 5.92 22.77
N GLY A 56 -1.13 6.31 22.25
CA GLY A 56 -0.83 6.46 20.82
C GLY A 56 -0.27 5.21 20.12
N GLY A 57 0.06 4.14 20.88
CA GLY A 57 0.63 2.90 20.36
C GLY A 57 -0.27 2.15 19.38
N SER A 58 -1.59 2.30 19.51
CA SER A 58 -2.57 1.70 18.59
C SER A 58 -2.43 2.21 17.16
N LEU A 59 -2.24 3.53 16.98
CA LEU A 59 -2.06 4.15 15.66
C LEU A 59 -0.77 3.67 14.98
N LEU A 60 0.35 3.68 15.70
CA LEU A 60 1.62 3.17 15.18
C LEU A 60 1.59 1.66 14.88
N GLY A 61 0.86 0.88 15.69
CA GLY A 61 0.57 -0.52 15.41
C GLY A 61 -0.19 -0.73 14.11
N PHE A 62 -1.22 0.10 13.83
CA PHE A 62 -1.92 0.08 12.55
C PHE A 62 -0.98 0.40 11.38
N TYR A 63 -0.14 1.44 11.50
CA TYR A 63 0.86 1.78 10.48
C TYR A 63 1.83 0.63 10.20
N ASN A 64 2.29 -0.07 11.24
CA ASN A 64 3.16 -1.22 11.07
C ASN A 64 2.45 -2.42 10.43
N MET A 65 1.17 -2.63 10.72
CA MET A 65 0.34 -3.66 10.10
C MET A 65 0.18 -3.41 8.58
N PHE A 66 -0.07 -2.16 8.18
CA PHE A 66 -0.21 -1.79 6.76
C PHE A 66 1.10 -1.86 5.98
N THR A 67 2.23 -1.69 6.65
CA THR A 67 3.58 -1.81 6.05
C THR A 67 4.16 -3.22 6.18
N GLY A 68 3.47 -4.09 6.91
CA GLY A 68 3.84 -5.50 7.09
C GLY A 68 5.15 -5.71 7.85
N GLY A 69 5.52 -4.80 8.75
CA GLY A 69 6.79 -4.87 9.50
C GLY A 69 7.94 -4.07 8.88
N ALA A 70 7.76 -3.51 7.67
CA ALA A 70 8.82 -2.76 6.97
C ALA A 70 9.20 -1.47 7.71
N LEU A 71 8.25 -0.85 8.42
CA LEU A 71 8.47 0.37 9.18
C LEU A 71 9.41 0.12 10.37
N LEU A 72 9.18 -0.95 11.14
CA LEU A 72 10.04 -1.37 12.27
C LEU A 72 11.49 -1.62 11.84
N ASN A 73 11.67 -2.19 10.65
CA ASN A 73 12.98 -2.58 10.14
C ASN A 73 13.70 -1.43 9.40
N GLY A 74 13.08 -0.23 9.32
CA GLY A 74 13.64 0.88 8.54
C GLY A 74 13.90 0.49 7.08
N ALA A 75 13.03 -0.33 6.50
CA ALA A 75 13.25 -0.92 5.19
C ALA A 75 13.02 0.05 4.04
N LEU A 76 13.52 -0.27 2.85
CA LEU A 76 13.34 0.53 1.63
C LEU A 76 11.85 0.81 1.33
N PHE A 77 10.97 -0.14 1.68
CA PHE A 77 9.52 0.00 1.56
C PHE A 77 8.82 0.28 2.91
N ALA A 78 9.48 1.01 3.83
CA ALA A 78 8.96 1.29 5.17
C ALA A 78 7.56 1.90 5.20
N LEU A 79 7.18 2.72 4.21
CA LEU A 79 5.83 3.31 4.10
C LEU A 79 4.87 2.51 3.20
N GLY A 80 5.37 1.50 2.48
CA GLY A 80 4.59 0.64 1.60
C GLY A 80 3.70 1.40 0.62
N ILE A 81 2.42 0.99 0.54
CA ILE A 81 1.40 1.62 -0.31
C ILE A 81 0.69 2.80 0.36
N MET A 82 1.01 3.13 1.62
CA MET A 82 0.29 4.18 2.37
C MET A 82 0.33 5.56 1.71
N PRO A 83 1.45 6.03 1.13
CA PRO A 83 1.45 7.33 0.42
C PRO A 83 0.39 7.38 -0.68
N TYR A 84 0.22 6.28 -1.43
CA TYR A 84 -0.76 6.19 -2.51
C TYR A 84 -2.19 6.14 -1.98
N ILE A 85 -2.45 5.39 -0.91
CA ILE A 85 -3.77 5.37 -0.27
C ILE A 85 -4.14 6.78 0.19
N SER A 86 -3.23 7.44 0.90
CA SER A 86 -3.43 8.82 1.39
C SER A 86 -3.67 9.81 0.25
N ALA A 87 -2.86 9.77 -0.82
CA ALA A 87 -3.06 10.61 -2.00
C ALA A 87 -4.41 10.35 -2.68
N SER A 88 -4.87 9.10 -2.73
CA SER A 88 -6.16 8.76 -3.32
C SER A 88 -7.33 9.34 -2.52
N ILE A 89 -7.25 9.31 -1.19
CA ILE A 89 -8.25 9.91 -0.30
C ILE A 89 -8.25 11.43 -0.46
N ILE A 90 -7.06 12.05 -0.52
CA ILE A 90 -6.92 13.49 -0.79
C ILE A 90 -7.60 13.84 -2.11
N MET A 91 -7.33 13.11 -3.19
CA MET A 91 -7.96 13.36 -4.50
C MET A 91 -9.48 13.16 -4.48
N GLN A 92 -9.99 12.19 -3.71
CA GLN A 92 -11.42 12.00 -3.51
C GLN A 92 -12.05 13.18 -2.77
N LEU A 93 -11.43 13.66 -1.69
CA LEU A 93 -11.90 14.81 -0.91
C LEU A 93 -11.79 16.11 -1.72
N MET A 94 -10.71 16.31 -2.46
CA MET A 94 -10.53 17.45 -3.36
C MET A 94 -11.60 17.48 -4.45
N GLY A 95 -12.11 16.34 -4.90
CA GLY A 95 -13.24 16.27 -5.82
C GLY A 95 -14.53 16.87 -5.25
N ALA A 96 -14.74 16.80 -3.92
CA ALA A 96 -15.89 17.41 -3.28
C ALA A 96 -15.75 18.94 -3.10
N VAL A 97 -14.51 19.43 -3.02
CA VAL A 97 -14.21 20.86 -2.78
C VAL A 97 -14.02 21.63 -4.09
N PHE A 98 -13.38 21.02 -5.09
CA PHE A 98 -13.06 21.66 -6.37
C PHE A 98 -14.02 21.20 -7.48
N PRO A 99 -14.84 22.10 -8.04
CA PRO A 99 -15.84 21.73 -9.06
C PRO A 99 -15.22 21.23 -10.37
N THR A 100 -13.97 21.60 -10.67
CA THR A 100 -13.23 21.11 -11.83
C THR A 100 -12.88 19.62 -11.68
N LEU A 101 -12.42 19.20 -10.51
CA LEU A 101 -12.16 17.78 -10.22
C LEU A 101 -13.46 16.98 -10.12
N ALA A 102 -14.54 17.57 -9.61
CA ALA A 102 -15.87 16.95 -9.59
C ALA A 102 -16.37 16.61 -11.00
N ARG A 103 -16.19 17.53 -11.96
CA ARG A 103 -16.53 17.30 -13.38
C ARG A 103 -15.68 16.20 -13.99
N LEU A 104 -14.37 16.20 -13.72
CA LEU A 104 -13.47 15.12 -14.12
C LEU A 104 -13.89 13.76 -13.54
N GLN A 105 -14.46 13.69 -12.34
CA GLN A 105 -15.01 12.42 -11.82
C GLN A 105 -16.27 11.98 -12.58
N GLN A 106 -17.07 12.93 -13.06
CA GLN A 106 -18.32 12.70 -13.79
C GLN A 106 -18.11 12.39 -15.29
N GLU A 107 -16.94 12.67 -15.85
CA GLU A 107 -16.55 12.32 -17.24
C GLU A 107 -16.41 10.81 -17.48
N GLY A 108 -16.61 9.98 -16.46
CA GLY A 108 -16.58 8.52 -16.56
C GLY A 108 -15.16 7.95 -16.62
N GLU A 109 -14.94 7.00 -17.52
CA GLU A 109 -13.68 6.25 -17.65
C GLU A 109 -12.44 7.11 -17.95
N PRO A 110 -12.45 8.05 -18.91
CA PRO A 110 -11.29 8.92 -19.17
C PRO A 110 -10.98 9.86 -17.99
N GLY A 111 -12.01 10.32 -17.30
CA GLY A 111 -11.88 11.17 -16.12
C GLY A 111 -11.27 10.44 -14.92
N ARG A 112 -11.71 9.20 -14.66
CA ARG A 112 -11.13 8.32 -13.63
C ARG A 112 -9.66 8.01 -13.90
N GLN A 113 -9.27 7.82 -15.17
CA GLN A 113 -7.87 7.61 -15.53
C GLN A 113 -7.00 8.83 -15.22
N LYS A 114 -7.46 10.05 -15.56
CA LYS A 114 -6.74 11.29 -15.24
C LYS A 114 -6.56 11.49 -13.73
N ILE A 115 -7.60 11.19 -12.94
CA ILE A 115 -7.53 11.28 -11.47
C ILE A 115 -6.55 10.24 -10.91
N SER A 116 -6.54 9.03 -11.46
CA SER A 116 -5.55 8.01 -11.08
C SER A 116 -4.12 8.45 -11.40
N GLN A 117 -3.90 9.12 -12.54
CA GLN A 117 -2.61 9.72 -12.88
C GLN A 117 -2.21 10.82 -11.90
N TYR A 118 -3.11 11.76 -11.58
CA TYR A 118 -2.84 12.80 -10.57
C TYR A 118 -2.54 12.21 -9.20
N THR A 119 -3.27 11.17 -8.79
CA THR A 119 -3.01 10.44 -7.55
C THR A 119 -1.61 9.85 -7.53
N ARG A 120 -1.14 9.32 -8.68
CA ARG A 120 0.21 8.76 -8.82
C ARG A 120 1.30 9.83 -8.83
N TYR A 121 1.03 11.04 -9.33
CA TYR A 121 2.02 12.13 -9.30
C TYR A 121 2.16 12.79 -7.93
N LEU A 122 1.15 12.64 -7.05
CA LEU A 122 1.20 13.14 -5.68
C LEU A 122 2.08 12.28 -4.75
N THR A 123 2.54 11.11 -5.22
CA THR A 123 3.36 10.15 -4.48
C THR A 123 4.69 9.90 -5.16
#